data_AF-A0AAE0R9B3-F1
#
_entry.id   AF-A0AAE0R9B3-F1
#
_cell.length_a   1.000
_cell.length_b   1.000
_cell.length_c   1.000
_cell.angle_alpha   90.00
_cell.angle_beta   90.00
_cell.angle_gamma   90.00
#
_symmetry.space_group_name_H-M   'P 1'
#
loop_
_entity.id
_entity.type
_entity.pdbx_description
1 polymer ?
#
loop_
_entity_poly.entity_id
_entity_poly.type
_entity_poly.pdbx_seq_one_letter_code
_entity_poly.pdbx_strand_id
1 'polypeptide(L)'
;MARSRRATLHSAARLLLPCLICVLVPVRAQAPVNHVPGGFSLTPPYFNLAEGSRISATATCGEEDNGNPRTDLYCKLVGGPTVGLTSQTIQGQYCDYCNANNPEKAHPVSYAIDGTERWWQSPPLSRGLRYNEINVTLDLGQLFHVAYIIVKFANSPRPDLWVLERSVDHGRTFAPWQYFAHLKKDCIERFGKEPNARTVRDDDQICTTEYSRIVPLENGEIFVSLVNGRPGSKNFAHSPNLQEFTKATNIRLRFLRTNTLLGHLISKAQRDPTVTRRSS
;
A
#
# COMPACT_ATOMS: atom_id res chain seq x y z
N MET A 1 -56.74 -36.22 -58.45
CA MET A 1 -56.74 -36.82 -59.80
C MET A 1 -55.45 -36.45 -60.49
N ALA A 2 -54.90 -37.41 -61.23
CA ALA A 2 -53.64 -37.34 -61.97
C ALA A 2 -53.48 -36.01 -62.77
N ARG A 3 -52.29 -35.57 -63.15
CA ARG A 3 -51.34 -36.31 -63.97
C ARG A 3 -50.16 -35.38 -64.31
N SER A 4 -49.02 -36.01 -64.62
CA SER A 4 -48.18 -35.68 -65.80
C SER A 4 -47.18 -34.52 -65.65
N ARG A 5 -45.92 -34.58 -66.08
CA ARG A 5 -45.01 -35.54 -66.75
C ARG A 5 -43.60 -34.88 -66.64
N ARG A 6 -42.50 -35.62 -66.38
CA ARG A 6 -41.46 -36.05 -67.34
C ARG A 6 -40.98 -34.92 -68.29
N ALA A 7 -39.69 -34.71 -68.60
CA ALA A 7 -38.46 -35.45 -68.34
C ALA A 7 -37.25 -34.65 -68.92
N THR A 8 -36.05 -34.99 -68.43
CA THR A 8 -34.74 -35.13 -69.14
C THR A 8 -34.26 -34.03 -70.09
N LEU A 9 -33.14 -33.34 -69.79
CA LEU A 9 -31.73 -33.74 -70.00
C LEU A 9 -31.22 -33.23 -71.36
N HIS A 10 -30.24 -32.32 -71.37
CA HIS A 10 -29.12 -32.39 -72.32
C HIS A 10 -27.93 -31.54 -71.86
N SER A 11 -26.77 -32.16 -72.01
CA SER A 11 -25.42 -31.70 -71.72
C SER A 11 -24.89 -30.78 -72.83
N ALA A 12 -24.21 -29.71 -72.45
CA ALA A 12 -23.19 -29.02 -73.27
C ALA A 12 -22.41 -28.09 -72.31
N ALA A 13 -21.17 -28.41 -71.99
CA ALA A 13 -19.96 -27.96 -72.69
C ALA A 13 -19.41 -26.65 -72.10
N ARG A 14 -18.16 -26.80 -71.61
CA ARG A 14 -17.21 -25.82 -71.08
C ARG A 14 -17.22 -24.49 -71.83
N LEU A 15 -17.12 -23.37 -71.11
CA LEU A 15 -16.04 -22.39 -71.28
C LEU A 15 -16.11 -21.31 -70.18
N LEU A 16 -14.93 -20.81 -69.85
CA LEU A 16 -14.55 -20.07 -68.64
C LEU A 16 -14.86 -18.58 -68.73
N LEU A 17 -15.20 -18.00 -67.56
CA LEU A 17 -14.98 -16.65 -67.00
C LEU A 17 -16.29 -16.10 -66.40
N PRO A 18 -16.26 -15.08 -65.53
CA PRO A 18 -15.30 -14.72 -64.48
C PRO A 18 -16.05 -14.41 -63.16
N CYS A 19 -15.48 -14.59 -61.97
CA CYS A 19 -15.99 -13.81 -60.83
C CYS A 19 -15.08 -13.86 -59.60
N LEU A 20 -14.65 -12.66 -59.20
CA LEU A 20 -14.60 -12.15 -57.83
C LEU A 20 -14.74 -13.20 -56.72
N ILE A 21 -13.64 -13.46 -56.01
CA ILE A 21 -13.69 -13.51 -54.55
C ILE A 21 -12.48 -12.71 -54.03
N CYS A 22 -12.67 -11.39 -53.93
CA CYS A 22 -11.92 -10.56 -52.99
C CYS A 22 -12.33 -11.01 -51.58
N VAL A 23 -11.47 -11.79 -50.93
CA VAL A 23 -11.65 -12.13 -49.51
C VAL A 23 -11.32 -10.89 -48.67
N LEU A 24 -12.20 -10.66 -47.70
CA LEU A 24 -12.33 -9.49 -46.84
C LEU A 24 -11.05 -9.14 -46.06
N VAL A 25 -10.68 -7.86 -46.21
CA VAL A 25 -9.88 -6.92 -45.40
C VAL A 25 -9.52 -7.35 -43.96
N PRO A 26 -8.25 -7.16 -43.50
CA PRO A 26 -7.98 -7.05 -42.07
C PRO A 26 -8.40 -5.64 -41.62
N VAL A 27 -9.46 -5.54 -40.83
CA VAL A 27 -9.80 -4.29 -40.12
C VAL A 27 -8.69 -4.03 -39.10
N ARG A 28 -7.75 -3.14 -39.45
CA ARG A 28 -6.87 -2.52 -38.46
C ARG A 28 -7.73 -1.53 -37.69
N ALA A 29 -8.16 -1.90 -36.49
CA ALA A 29 -8.76 -0.97 -35.55
C ALA A 29 -7.74 0.15 -35.24
N GLN A 30 -7.86 1.29 -35.91
CA GLN A 30 -7.23 2.51 -35.47
C GLN A 30 -8.05 3.03 -34.29
N ALA A 31 -7.47 2.96 -33.09
CA ALA A 31 -7.95 3.75 -31.97
C ALA A 31 -7.89 5.24 -32.38
N PRO A 32 -8.91 6.06 -32.10
CA PRO A 32 -8.82 7.48 -32.36
C PRO A 32 -7.86 8.08 -31.33
N VAL A 33 -6.62 8.31 -31.74
CA VAL A 33 -5.72 9.24 -31.05
C VAL A 33 -6.31 10.62 -31.32
N ASN A 34 -7.07 11.14 -30.34
CA ASN A 34 -7.41 12.55 -30.30
C ASN A 34 -6.12 13.34 -30.03
N HIS A 35 -5.38 13.63 -31.10
CA HIS A 35 -4.31 14.60 -31.07
C HIS A 35 -4.97 15.98 -31.20
N VAL A 36 -5.20 16.64 -30.07
CA VAL A 36 -5.45 18.09 -30.06
C VAL A 36 -4.07 18.77 -30.08
N PRO A 37 -3.72 19.51 -31.14
CA PRO A 37 -2.48 20.27 -31.16
C PRO A 37 -2.70 21.60 -30.44
N GLY A 38 -1.92 21.87 -29.38
CA GLY A 38 -1.78 23.23 -28.84
C GLY A 38 -2.22 23.50 -27.40
N GLY A 39 -2.42 22.48 -26.56
CA GLY A 39 -2.57 22.67 -25.11
C GLY A 39 -1.43 21.99 -24.37
N PHE A 40 -0.38 22.73 -23.98
CA PHE A 40 0.54 22.23 -22.97
C PHE A 40 -0.26 22.08 -21.66
N SER A 41 -0.66 20.85 -21.34
CA SER A 41 -1.17 20.54 -20.00
C SER A 41 0.01 20.70 -19.04
N LEU A 42 0.06 21.84 -18.34
CA LEU A 42 1.10 22.18 -17.36
C LEU A 42 0.96 21.38 -16.05
N THR A 43 0.03 20.43 -15.98
CA THR A 43 -0.10 19.50 -14.88
C THR A 43 0.86 18.34 -15.10
N PRO A 44 1.88 18.15 -14.24
CA PRO A 44 2.74 16.98 -14.31
C PRO A 44 1.89 15.70 -14.22
N PRO A 45 2.28 14.61 -14.91
CA PRO A 45 1.56 13.35 -14.84
C PRO A 45 1.50 12.85 -13.39
N TYR A 46 0.43 12.15 -13.02
CA TYR A 46 0.39 11.42 -11.76
C TYR A 46 1.30 10.19 -11.90
N PHE A 47 2.31 10.08 -11.05
CA PHE A 47 3.21 8.92 -11.01
C PHE A 47 3.52 8.53 -9.57
N ASN A 48 4.01 7.29 -9.40
CA ASN A 48 4.37 6.77 -8.09
C ASN A 48 5.71 7.38 -7.64
N LEU A 49 5.66 8.29 -6.65
CA LEU A 49 6.86 8.92 -6.08
C LEU A 49 7.73 7.94 -5.27
N ALA A 50 7.15 6.83 -4.80
CA ALA A 50 7.84 5.92 -3.88
C ALA A 50 8.98 5.15 -4.58
N GLU A 51 8.76 4.66 -5.80
CA GLU A 51 9.71 3.82 -6.56
C GLU A 51 11.04 4.54 -6.85
N GLY A 52 11.00 5.87 -7.00
CA GLY A 52 12.18 6.71 -7.20
C GLY A 52 12.76 7.33 -5.92
N SER A 53 12.15 7.08 -4.75
CA SER A 53 12.54 7.72 -3.49
C SER A 53 13.60 6.94 -2.73
N ARG A 54 14.38 7.63 -1.89
CA ARG A 54 15.25 6.96 -0.91
C ARG A 54 14.44 6.66 0.33
N ILE A 55 14.31 5.39 0.70
CA ILE A 55 13.61 4.98 1.91
C ILE A 55 14.59 4.58 3.02
N SER A 56 14.23 4.88 4.27
CA SER A 56 14.95 4.47 5.47
C SER A 56 13.97 4.07 6.58
N ALA A 57 14.38 3.13 7.43
CA ALA A 57 13.65 2.75 8.63
C ALA A 57 14.56 2.88 9.86
N THR A 58 14.00 3.22 11.01
CA THR A 58 14.79 3.30 12.26
C THR A 58 15.27 1.93 12.75
N ALA A 59 14.62 0.85 12.33
CA ALA A 59 15.06 -0.51 12.60
C ALA A 59 14.44 -1.49 11.60
N THR A 60 15.19 -2.52 11.22
CA THR A 60 14.73 -3.63 10.38
C THR A 60 15.03 -4.95 11.06
N CYS A 61 14.20 -5.97 10.87
CA CYS A 61 14.50 -7.31 11.38
C CYS A 61 15.74 -7.89 10.71
N GLY A 62 16.42 -8.82 11.40
CA GLY A 62 17.54 -9.56 10.83
C GLY A 62 18.86 -8.78 10.79
N GLU A 63 18.87 -7.54 11.28
CA GLU A 63 20.07 -6.70 11.46
C GLU A 63 20.11 -6.08 12.86
N GLU A 64 21.30 -5.96 13.43
CA GLU A 64 21.59 -5.20 14.64
C GLU A 64 21.59 -3.70 14.36
N ASP A 65 21.60 -2.89 15.42
CA ASP A 65 21.59 -1.42 15.30
C ASP A 65 22.87 -0.88 14.61
N ASN A 66 23.94 -1.69 14.54
CA ASN A 66 25.20 -1.43 13.84
C ASN A 66 25.23 -1.97 12.38
N GLY A 67 24.13 -2.59 11.90
CA GLY A 67 24.04 -3.23 10.59
C GLY A 67 24.55 -4.67 10.53
N ASN A 68 25.03 -5.24 11.65
CA ASN A 68 25.48 -6.62 11.68
C ASN A 68 24.30 -7.58 11.54
N PRO A 69 24.42 -8.64 10.72
CA PRO A 69 23.37 -9.63 10.56
C PRO A 69 23.06 -10.37 11.87
N ARG A 70 21.77 -10.59 12.14
CA ARG A 70 21.29 -11.41 13.25
C ARG A 70 20.08 -12.24 12.82
N THR A 71 19.71 -13.21 13.63
CA THR A 71 18.50 -14.00 13.41
C THR A 71 17.41 -13.56 14.37
N ASP A 72 16.32 -13.01 13.83
CA ASP A 72 15.13 -12.60 14.58
C ASP A 72 13.99 -13.60 14.36
N LEU A 73 13.53 -14.27 15.43
CA LEU A 73 12.34 -15.12 15.39
C LEU A 73 11.08 -14.26 15.47
N TYR A 74 10.20 -14.37 14.48
CA TYR A 74 8.89 -13.72 14.47
C TYR A 74 7.76 -14.74 14.31
N CYS A 75 6.57 -14.39 14.81
CA CYS A 75 5.37 -15.24 14.73
C CYS A 75 4.16 -14.44 14.25
N LYS A 76 3.34 -15.08 13.41
CA LYS A 76 2.07 -14.51 12.92
C LYS A 76 1.00 -14.55 14.02
N LEU A 77 0.12 -13.54 14.02
CA LEU A 77 -0.95 -13.38 15.02
C LEU A 77 -1.98 -14.50 15.02
N VAL A 78 -2.28 -15.05 13.84
CA VAL A 78 -3.13 -16.23 13.68
C VAL A 78 -2.52 -17.13 12.61
N GLY A 79 -2.56 -18.43 12.88
CA GLY A 79 -1.96 -19.46 12.05
C GLY A 79 -2.06 -20.78 12.80
N GLY A 80 -3.29 -21.25 13.00
CA GLY A 80 -3.61 -22.47 13.75
C GLY A 80 -3.03 -23.74 13.10
N PRO A 81 -3.03 -24.87 13.84
CA PRO A 81 -2.17 -26.01 13.58
C PRO A 81 -2.68 -26.91 12.45
N THR A 82 -2.53 -26.51 11.18
CA THR A 82 -2.78 -27.42 10.03
C THR A 82 -1.98 -27.13 8.76
N VAL A 83 -1.22 -26.04 8.63
CA VAL A 83 -0.64 -25.63 7.32
C VAL A 83 0.89 -25.46 7.32
N GLY A 84 1.57 -25.68 8.44
CA GLY A 84 3.04 -25.60 8.53
C GLY A 84 3.70 -26.96 8.82
N LEU A 85 4.96 -27.13 8.43
CA LEU A 85 5.80 -28.19 8.99
C LEU A 85 5.75 -28.10 10.53
N THR A 86 5.73 -29.24 11.22
CA THR A 86 5.70 -29.33 12.69
C THR A 86 6.81 -28.52 13.37
N SER A 87 7.92 -28.24 12.69
CA SER A 87 9.04 -27.42 13.19
C SER A 87 8.78 -25.91 13.20
N GLN A 88 7.79 -25.40 12.46
CA GLN A 88 7.49 -23.96 12.31
C GLN A 88 6.26 -23.51 13.11
N THR A 89 5.62 -24.43 13.84
CA THR A 89 4.44 -24.12 14.65
C THR A 89 4.82 -24.07 16.12
N ILE A 90 4.83 -22.89 16.73
CA ILE A 90 5.09 -22.72 18.17
C ILE A 90 3.78 -22.35 18.85
N GLN A 91 3.27 -23.23 19.72
CA GLN A 91 2.00 -23.03 20.46
C GLN A 91 0.81 -22.69 19.54
N GLY A 92 0.75 -23.30 18.35
CA GLY A 92 -0.35 -23.09 17.39
C GLY A 92 -0.27 -21.76 16.62
N GLN A 93 0.89 -21.11 16.60
CA GLN A 93 1.20 -19.97 15.73
C GLN A 93 2.28 -20.35 14.72
N TYR A 94 2.15 -19.88 13.48
CA TYR A 94 3.20 -19.97 12.47
C TYR A 94 4.33 -18.99 12.80
N CYS A 95 5.54 -19.51 12.95
CA CYS A 95 6.73 -18.72 13.23
C CYS A 95 7.82 -18.99 12.19
N ASP A 96 8.59 -17.96 11.87
CA ASP A 96 9.71 -18.01 10.94
C ASP A 96 10.82 -17.05 11.42
N TYR A 97 11.95 -17.04 10.74
CA TYR A 97 13.11 -16.25 11.11
C TYR A 97 13.41 -15.20 10.04
N CYS A 98 13.81 -14.02 10.49
CA CYS A 98 14.35 -12.96 9.64
C CYS A 98 15.86 -12.86 9.84
N ASN A 99 16.63 -12.83 8.74
CA ASN A 99 18.09 -12.71 8.77
C ASN A 99 18.59 -11.96 7.53
N ALA A 100 19.30 -10.84 7.73
CA ALA A 100 19.79 -9.99 6.63
C ALA A 100 20.83 -10.67 5.72
N ASN A 101 21.56 -11.69 6.20
CA ASN A 101 22.49 -12.46 5.38
C ASN A 101 21.83 -13.49 4.46
N ASN A 102 20.56 -13.82 4.70
CA ASN A 102 19.83 -14.77 3.87
C ASN A 102 18.80 -14.01 3.02
N PRO A 103 19.01 -13.85 1.69
CA PRO A 103 18.10 -13.11 0.83
C PRO A 103 16.64 -13.61 0.83
N GLU A 104 16.41 -14.90 1.11
CA GLU A 104 15.06 -15.49 1.20
C GLU A 104 14.34 -15.16 2.51
N LYS A 105 15.11 -14.73 3.53
CA LYS A 105 14.63 -14.42 4.88
C LYS A 105 14.91 -12.96 5.27
N ALA A 106 15.44 -12.16 4.36
CA ALA A 106 15.71 -10.75 4.56
C ALA A 106 14.49 -9.93 4.18
N HIS A 107 14.16 -8.93 5.00
CA HIS A 107 13.04 -8.01 4.77
C HIS A 107 13.50 -6.54 4.84
N PRO A 108 14.46 -6.12 4.00
CA PRO A 108 15.00 -4.76 4.00
C PRO A 108 13.94 -3.71 3.68
N VAL A 109 14.17 -2.47 4.14
CA VAL A 109 13.24 -1.35 3.93
C VAL A 109 13.00 -1.03 2.45
N SER A 110 13.96 -1.33 1.58
CA SER A 110 13.84 -1.16 0.13
C SER A 110 12.68 -1.96 -0.48
N TYR A 111 12.32 -3.12 0.09
CA TYR A 111 11.19 -3.92 -0.39
C TYR A 111 9.84 -3.22 -0.24
N ALA A 112 9.73 -2.17 0.60
CA ALA A 112 8.48 -1.43 0.73
C ALA A 112 8.14 -0.54 -0.48
N ILE A 113 9.11 -0.28 -1.37
CA ILE A 113 8.95 0.64 -2.51
C ILE A 113 9.43 0.05 -3.85
N ASP A 114 9.83 -1.22 -3.88
CA ASP A 114 10.46 -1.84 -5.06
C ASP A 114 9.46 -2.31 -6.13
N GLY A 115 8.16 -2.07 -5.93
CA GLY A 115 7.09 -2.45 -6.85
C GLY A 115 6.77 -3.95 -6.86
N THR A 116 7.37 -4.76 -5.99
CA THR A 116 7.10 -6.20 -5.86
C THR A 116 6.14 -6.50 -4.70
N GLU A 117 5.74 -7.77 -4.56
CA GLU A 117 4.97 -8.25 -3.39
C GLU A 117 5.86 -8.58 -2.17
N ARG A 118 7.16 -8.26 -2.24
CA ARG A 118 8.04 -8.36 -1.08
C ARG A 118 7.70 -7.25 -0.08
N TRP A 119 8.11 -7.44 1.18
CA TRP A 119 7.82 -6.49 2.24
C TRP A 119 9.04 -6.21 3.10
N TRP A 120 9.05 -5.01 3.67
CA TRP A 120 9.89 -4.65 4.81
C TRP A 120 9.26 -5.14 6.11
N GLN A 121 10.09 -5.51 7.08
CA GLN A 121 9.61 -5.96 8.39
C GLN A 121 10.44 -5.35 9.52
N SER A 122 9.73 -4.82 10.52
CA SER A 122 10.34 -4.33 11.75
C SER A 122 10.84 -5.46 12.66
N PRO A 123 11.79 -5.18 13.59
CA PRO A 123 12.16 -6.17 14.59
C PRO A 123 10.99 -6.56 15.50
N PRO A 124 10.94 -7.81 15.98
CA PRO A 124 9.90 -8.23 16.88
C PRO A 124 10.02 -7.56 18.25
N LEU A 125 8.90 -7.32 18.93
CA LEU A 125 8.88 -6.76 20.29
C LEU A 125 9.61 -7.61 21.35
N SER A 126 9.89 -8.89 21.07
CA SER A 126 10.68 -9.80 21.91
C SER A 126 12.14 -9.37 21.97
N ARG A 127 12.60 -8.65 20.95
CA ARG A 127 13.90 -7.98 20.94
C ARG A 127 13.91 -6.75 21.85
N GLY A 128 12.75 -6.13 22.08
CA GLY A 128 12.61 -5.01 23.01
C GLY A 128 11.39 -4.16 22.71
N LEU A 129 10.78 -3.60 23.77
CA LEU A 129 9.60 -2.75 23.66
C LEU A 129 9.85 -1.44 22.90
N ARG A 130 11.11 -1.02 22.78
CA ARG A 130 11.51 0.14 21.94
C ARG A 130 11.09 -0.01 20.49
N TYR A 131 11.00 -1.23 19.96
CA TYR A 131 10.56 -1.51 18.59
C TYR A 131 9.03 -1.43 18.41
N ASN A 132 8.30 -1.03 19.45
CA ASN A 132 6.89 -0.62 19.33
C ASN A 132 6.77 0.77 18.69
N GLU A 133 7.85 1.56 18.70
CA GLU A 133 7.95 2.87 18.06
C GLU A 133 8.99 2.83 16.94
N ILE A 134 8.54 2.95 15.68
CA ILE A 134 9.40 2.85 14.50
C ILE A 134 8.98 3.91 13.49
N ASN A 135 9.97 4.54 12.86
CA ASN A 135 9.74 5.47 11.77
C ASN A 135 10.21 4.86 10.46
N VAL A 136 9.36 4.96 9.43
CA VAL A 136 9.74 4.72 8.04
C VAL A 136 9.66 6.05 7.30
N THR A 137 10.77 6.48 6.71
CA THR A 137 10.89 7.80 6.08
C THR A 137 11.28 7.64 4.62
N LEU A 138 10.48 8.22 3.74
CA LEU A 138 10.77 8.38 2.31
C LEU A 138 11.31 9.79 2.09
N ASP A 139 12.48 9.88 1.47
CA ASP A 139 13.09 11.10 0.97
C ASP A 139 12.87 11.19 -0.54
N LEU A 140 12.09 12.19 -0.94
CA LEU A 140 11.70 12.40 -2.33
C LEU A 140 12.79 13.14 -3.12
N GLY A 141 13.84 13.65 -2.47
CA GLY A 141 14.94 14.39 -3.07
C GLY A 141 14.60 15.83 -3.50
N GLN A 142 13.34 16.12 -3.78
CA GLN A 142 12.83 17.45 -4.12
C GLN A 142 11.40 17.66 -3.60
N LEU A 143 10.89 18.88 -3.79
CA LEU A 143 9.53 19.23 -3.39
C LEU A 143 8.51 18.69 -4.38
N PHE A 144 7.52 17.94 -3.89
CA PHE A 144 6.38 17.45 -4.66
C PHE A 144 5.05 17.83 -4.01
N HIS A 145 3.99 17.84 -4.81
CA HIS A 145 2.61 17.81 -4.32
C HIS A 145 2.13 16.36 -4.27
N VAL A 146 1.84 15.87 -3.05
CA VAL A 146 1.36 14.51 -2.83
C VAL A 146 -0.17 14.52 -2.76
N ALA A 147 -0.82 13.77 -3.65
CA ALA A 147 -2.27 13.73 -3.73
C ALA A 147 -2.89 12.68 -2.80
N TYR A 148 -2.27 11.51 -2.72
CA TYR A 148 -2.70 10.39 -1.88
C TYR A 148 -1.51 9.49 -1.54
N ILE A 149 -1.68 8.67 -0.50
CA ILE A 149 -0.72 7.68 -0.03
C ILE A 149 -1.45 6.36 0.17
N ILE A 150 -0.82 5.27 -0.28
CA ILE A 150 -1.32 3.91 -0.10
C ILE A 150 -0.28 3.15 0.71
N VAL A 151 -0.72 2.48 1.77
CA VAL A 151 0.12 1.62 2.60
C VAL A 151 -0.49 0.23 2.66
N LYS A 152 0.27 -0.78 2.25
CA LYS A 152 -0.12 -2.19 2.31
C LYS A 152 0.70 -2.88 3.39
N PHE A 153 0.03 -3.50 4.35
CA PHE A 153 0.64 -4.27 5.43
C PHE A 153 0.62 -5.74 5.04
N ALA A 154 1.78 -6.39 4.93
CA ALA A 154 1.90 -7.75 4.43
C ALA A 154 1.51 -8.78 5.50
N ASN A 155 2.45 -9.15 6.37
CA ASN A 155 2.31 -10.22 7.36
C ASN A 155 1.89 -9.73 8.76
N SER A 156 1.38 -8.50 8.86
CA SER A 156 0.98 -7.85 10.10
C SER A 156 -0.38 -7.13 9.95
N PRO A 157 -1.16 -6.98 11.04
CA PRO A 157 -2.32 -6.11 11.04
C PRO A 157 -1.87 -4.65 10.98
N ARG A 158 -2.79 -3.79 10.57
CA ARG A 158 -2.57 -2.34 10.58
C ARG A 158 -2.25 -1.83 12.00
N PRO A 159 -1.34 -0.85 12.15
CA PRO A 159 -0.92 -0.34 13.44
C PRO A 159 -2.09 0.25 14.22
N ASP A 160 -2.00 0.10 15.54
CA ASP A 160 -3.03 0.55 16.46
C ASP A 160 -2.98 2.07 16.66
N LEU A 161 -1.78 2.65 16.74
CA LEU A 161 -1.57 4.08 16.91
C LEU A 161 -0.38 4.52 16.06
N TRP A 162 -0.61 5.46 15.14
CA TRP A 162 0.46 5.98 14.28
C TRP A 162 0.10 7.35 13.69
N VAL A 163 1.11 8.02 13.16
CA VAL A 163 0.99 9.35 12.56
C VAL A 163 1.59 9.32 11.17
N LEU A 164 0.88 9.90 10.22
CA LEU A 164 1.42 10.21 8.90
C LEU A 164 1.91 11.65 8.92
N GLU A 165 3.20 11.84 8.66
CA GLU A 165 3.87 13.13 8.74
C GLU A 165 4.56 13.46 7.43
N ARG A 166 4.81 14.76 7.23
CA ARG A 166 5.55 15.31 6.10
C ARG A 166 6.59 16.32 6.55
N SER A 167 7.57 16.53 5.70
CA SER A 167 8.58 17.59 5.80
C SER A 167 8.55 18.43 4.53
N VAL A 168 8.82 19.72 4.65
CA VAL A 168 9.08 20.63 3.51
C VAL A 168 10.50 21.20 3.53
N ASP A 169 11.33 20.75 4.47
CA ASP A 169 12.67 21.30 4.74
C ASP A 169 13.76 20.21 4.72
N HIS A 170 13.59 19.20 3.86
CA HIS A 170 14.52 18.07 3.68
C HIS A 170 14.75 17.25 4.96
N GLY A 171 13.70 17.09 5.76
CA GLY A 171 13.64 16.14 6.87
C GLY A 171 14.14 16.72 8.19
N ARG A 172 14.30 18.06 8.27
CA ARG A 172 14.73 18.74 9.50
C ARG A 172 13.56 18.85 10.47
N THR A 173 12.38 19.19 9.98
CA THR A 173 11.16 19.25 10.78
C THR A 173 10.03 18.47 10.12
N PHE A 174 9.17 17.90 10.95
CA PHE A 174 8.03 17.12 10.48
C PHE A 174 6.74 17.69 11.04
N ALA A 175 5.77 17.88 10.16
CA ALA A 175 4.41 18.27 10.49
C ALA A 175 3.45 17.12 10.17
N PRO A 176 2.43 16.88 10.99
CA PRO A 176 1.46 15.82 10.76
C PRO A 176 0.51 16.17 9.61
N TRP A 177 0.29 15.20 8.74
CA TRP A 177 -0.81 15.20 7.78
C TRP A 177 -2.09 14.63 8.40
N GLN A 178 -1.96 13.48 9.07
CA GLN A 178 -3.12 12.77 9.61
C GLN A 178 -2.72 11.85 10.76
N TYR A 179 -3.64 11.68 11.70
CA TYR A 179 -3.50 10.79 12.85
C TYR A 179 -4.39 9.55 12.72
N PHE A 180 -3.92 8.44 13.24
CA PHE A 180 -4.61 7.16 13.17
C PHE A 180 -4.56 6.48 14.53
N ALA A 181 -5.71 6.05 15.03
CA ALA A 181 -5.84 5.42 16.32
C ALA A 181 -6.95 4.36 16.32
N HIS A 182 -6.76 3.22 16.97
CA HIS A 182 -7.82 2.23 17.11
C HIS A 182 -8.96 2.74 17.99
N LEU A 183 -8.63 3.33 19.14
CA LEU A 183 -9.60 3.86 20.08
C LEU A 183 -9.82 5.35 19.88
N LYS A 184 -11.08 5.78 19.96
CA LYS A 184 -11.46 7.20 19.95
C LYS A 184 -10.75 7.99 21.05
N LYS A 185 -10.55 7.38 22.23
CA LYS A 185 -9.88 8.00 23.37
C LYS A 185 -8.44 8.43 23.05
N ASP A 186 -7.71 7.62 22.29
CA ASP A 186 -6.33 7.94 21.92
C ASP A 186 -6.25 9.16 20.98
N CYS A 187 -7.22 9.37 20.09
CA CYS A 187 -7.26 10.60 19.28
C CYS A 187 -7.31 11.87 20.16
N ILE A 188 -8.09 11.82 21.24
CA ILE A 188 -8.29 12.96 22.14
C ILE A 188 -7.05 13.11 23.04
N GLU A 189 -6.63 12.04 23.71
CA GLU A 189 -5.58 12.12 24.72
C GLU A 189 -4.18 12.24 24.14
N ARG A 190 -3.89 11.56 23.00
CA ARG A 190 -2.56 11.57 22.40
C ARG A 190 -2.37 12.70 21.40
N PHE A 191 -3.42 13.06 20.66
CA PHE A 191 -3.32 14.01 19.54
C PHE A 191 -4.15 15.28 19.74
N GLY A 192 -4.99 15.36 20.78
CA GLY A 192 -5.87 16.51 21.00
C GLY A 192 -6.88 16.70 19.87
N LYS A 193 -7.26 15.62 19.17
CA LYS A 193 -8.16 15.67 18.02
C LYS A 193 -9.48 14.97 18.32
N GLU A 194 -10.56 15.56 17.81
CA GLU A 194 -11.85 14.89 17.79
C GLU A 194 -11.81 13.68 16.84
N PRO A 195 -12.25 12.48 17.28
CA PRO A 195 -12.17 11.27 16.47
C PRO A 195 -13.17 11.30 15.30
N ASN A 196 -12.67 11.04 14.09
CA ASN A 196 -13.43 11.05 12.84
C ASN A 196 -14.15 12.38 12.56
N ALA A 197 -13.54 13.49 12.99
CA ALA A 197 -14.02 14.82 12.65
C ALA A 197 -14.01 15.04 11.13
N ARG A 198 -14.99 15.81 10.65
CA ARG A 198 -15.04 16.21 9.23
C ARG A 198 -13.97 17.25 8.94
N THR A 199 -13.38 17.16 7.75
CA THR A 199 -12.48 18.20 7.23
C THR A 199 -13.29 19.44 6.87
N VAL A 200 -13.01 20.56 7.53
CA VAL A 200 -13.66 21.86 7.28
C VAL A 200 -12.72 22.80 6.51
N ARG A 201 -11.42 22.72 6.79
CA ARG A 201 -10.36 23.50 6.13
C ARG A 201 -9.40 22.61 5.36
N ASP A 202 -8.74 23.19 4.36
CA ASP A 202 -7.76 22.51 3.52
C ASP A 202 -6.52 22.02 4.29
N ASP A 203 -6.21 22.60 5.45
CA ASP A 203 -5.06 22.26 6.28
C ASP A 203 -5.42 21.48 7.55
N ASP A 204 -6.67 21.07 7.71
CA ASP A 204 -7.09 20.32 8.89
C ASP A 204 -6.34 18.98 9.01
N GLN A 205 -5.83 18.74 10.21
CA GLN A 205 -5.19 17.49 10.63
C GLN A 205 -6.21 16.69 11.44
N ILE A 206 -6.79 15.67 10.81
CA ILE A 206 -7.85 14.85 11.40
C ILE A 206 -7.26 13.60 12.08
N CYS A 207 -8.03 13.01 12.99
CA CYS A 207 -7.74 11.67 13.53
C CYS A 207 -8.84 10.70 13.11
N THR A 208 -8.49 9.57 12.50
CA THR A 208 -9.46 8.53 12.10
C THR A 208 -9.25 7.23 12.87
N THR A 209 -10.37 6.56 13.15
CA THR A 209 -10.39 5.23 13.78
C THR A 209 -10.71 4.08 12.82
N GLU A 210 -10.91 4.40 11.55
CA GLU A 210 -11.37 3.42 10.55
C GLU A 210 -10.25 2.49 10.08
N TYR A 211 -9.01 2.99 10.02
CA TYR A 211 -7.87 2.28 9.46
C TYR A 211 -6.97 1.59 10.50
N SER A 212 -7.30 1.66 11.79
CA SER A 212 -6.53 1.06 12.88
C SER A 212 -7.24 -0.12 13.55
N ARG A 213 -8.28 -0.69 12.91
CA ARG A 213 -8.88 -1.94 13.36
C ARG A 213 -7.96 -3.11 13.06
N ILE A 214 -7.94 -4.09 13.96
CA ILE A 214 -7.05 -5.26 13.88
C ILE A 214 -7.32 -6.18 12.68
N VAL A 215 -8.53 -6.16 12.13
CA VAL A 215 -8.88 -6.88 10.89
C VAL A 215 -8.65 -5.94 9.70
N PRO A 216 -8.07 -6.42 8.59
CA PRO A 216 -7.53 -7.78 8.39
C PRO A 216 -6.19 -7.97 9.11
N LEU A 217 -5.88 -9.23 9.43
CA LEU A 217 -4.66 -9.60 10.17
C LEU A 217 -3.40 -9.65 9.29
N GLU A 218 -3.60 -9.68 7.97
CA GLU A 218 -2.59 -9.64 6.91
C GLU A 218 -3.20 -8.90 5.71
N ASN A 219 -2.35 -8.40 4.82
CA ASN A 219 -2.74 -7.72 3.58
C ASN A 219 -3.71 -6.53 3.81
N GLY A 220 -3.57 -5.86 4.95
CA GLY A 220 -4.36 -4.68 5.26
C GLY A 220 -3.92 -3.50 4.41
N GLU A 221 -4.87 -2.81 3.78
CA GLU A 221 -4.58 -1.61 2.99
C GLU A 221 -5.12 -0.36 3.70
N ILE A 222 -4.35 0.72 3.62
CA ILE A 222 -4.74 2.05 4.06
C ILE A 222 -4.58 2.99 2.87
N PHE A 223 -5.69 3.60 2.46
CA PHE A 223 -5.72 4.65 1.45
C PHE A 223 -5.96 5.99 2.14
N VAL A 224 -5.03 6.93 1.97
CA VAL A 224 -5.10 8.27 2.54
C VAL A 224 -5.13 9.28 1.41
N SER A 225 -6.26 9.98 1.22
CA SER A 225 -6.31 11.11 0.29
C SER A 225 -5.97 12.41 1.02
N LEU A 226 -4.99 13.15 0.50
CA LEU A 226 -4.62 14.46 1.01
C LEU A 226 -5.42 15.59 0.35
N VAL A 227 -6.04 15.32 -0.80
CA VAL A 227 -6.79 16.29 -1.60
C VAL A 227 -8.30 16.10 -1.46
N ASN A 228 -8.80 14.87 -1.59
CA ASN A 228 -10.23 14.61 -1.63
C ASN A 228 -10.90 14.92 -0.28
N GLY A 229 -12.12 15.43 -0.32
CA GLY A 229 -12.87 15.80 0.89
C GLY A 229 -12.48 17.17 1.47
N ARG A 230 -11.50 17.87 0.87
CA ARG A 230 -11.10 19.22 1.28
C ARG A 230 -11.76 20.31 0.39
N PRO A 231 -12.12 21.49 0.92
CA PRO A 231 -12.80 22.55 0.15
C PRO A 231 -12.08 22.95 -1.14
N GLY A 232 -10.76 23.06 -1.10
CA GLY A 232 -9.90 23.46 -2.23
C GLY A 232 -9.75 22.41 -3.32
N SER A 233 -10.25 21.18 -3.12
CA SER A 233 -10.11 20.07 -4.09
C SER A 233 -10.68 20.39 -5.47
N LYS A 234 -11.81 21.13 -5.52
CA LYS A 234 -12.47 21.52 -6.78
C LYS A 234 -11.66 22.54 -7.59
N ASN A 235 -10.80 23.32 -6.94
CA ASN A 235 -10.01 24.35 -7.58
C ASN A 235 -8.62 24.46 -6.94
N PHE A 236 -7.84 23.38 -7.04
CA PHE A 236 -6.53 23.24 -6.39
C PHE A 236 -5.58 24.40 -6.74
N ALA A 237 -5.56 24.84 -8.00
CA ALA A 237 -4.72 25.94 -8.47
C ALA A 237 -4.99 27.28 -7.76
N HIS A 238 -6.20 27.48 -7.23
CA HIS A 238 -6.59 28.68 -6.51
C HIS A 238 -6.73 28.48 -4.99
N SER A 239 -6.35 27.31 -4.46
CA SER A 239 -6.28 27.07 -3.01
C SER A 239 -4.81 27.05 -2.54
N PRO A 240 -4.27 28.18 -2.05
CA PRO A 240 -2.90 28.21 -1.53
C PRO A 240 -2.74 27.31 -0.30
N ASN A 241 -3.78 27.19 0.54
CA ASN A 241 -3.76 26.34 1.73
C ASN A 241 -3.62 24.86 1.35
N LEU A 242 -4.37 24.39 0.34
CA LEU A 242 -4.29 23.00 -0.09
C LEU A 242 -2.98 22.68 -0.83
N GLN A 243 -2.49 23.62 -1.63
CA GLN A 243 -1.17 23.52 -2.25
C GLN A 243 -0.10 23.38 -1.16
N GLU A 244 -0.11 24.25 -0.16
CA GLU A 244 0.86 24.21 0.94
C GLU A 244 0.72 22.94 1.78
N PHE A 245 -0.50 22.48 2.03
CA PHE A 245 -0.77 21.25 2.77
C PHE A 245 -0.21 20.01 2.07
N THR A 246 -0.34 19.92 0.74
CA THR A 246 0.10 18.75 -0.06
C THR A 246 1.60 18.72 -0.37
N LYS A 247 2.33 19.81 -0.12
CA LYS A 247 3.78 19.88 -0.36
C LYS A 247 4.54 18.93 0.56
N ALA A 248 5.48 18.18 0.01
CA ALA A 248 6.44 17.41 0.78
C ALA A 248 7.78 17.23 0.05
N THR A 249 8.86 17.22 0.83
CA THR A 249 10.20 16.74 0.48
C THR A 249 10.47 15.37 1.10
N ASN A 250 9.88 15.10 2.27
CA ASN A 250 9.93 13.78 2.91
C ASN A 250 8.55 13.40 3.44
N ILE A 251 8.30 12.10 3.47
CA ILE A 251 7.10 11.49 4.04
C ILE A 251 7.55 10.56 5.16
N ARG A 252 6.95 10.65 6.35
CA ARG A 252 7.29 9.78 7.48
C ARG A 252 6.05 9.09 8.03
N LEU A 253 6.10 7.77 8.07
CA LEU A 253 5.16 6.92 8.78
C LEU A 253 5.74 6.69 10.18
N ARG A 254 5.13 7.29 11.19
CA ARG A 254 5.56 7.19 12.58
C ARG A 254 4.64 6.23 13.34
N PHE A 255 5.07 4.99 13.48
CA PHE A 255 4.36 3.98 14.26
C PHE A 255 4.63 4.21 15.74
N LEU A 256 3.58 4.30 16.55
CA LEU A 256 3.66 4.55 18.00
C LEU A 256 3.25 3.33 18.82
N ARG A 257 2.33 2.51 18.29
CA ARG A 257 1.84 1.31 18.97
C ARG A 257 1.40 0.25 17.98
N THR A 258 1.91 -0.97 18.18
CA THR A 258 1.49 -2.15 17.43
C THR A 258 0.11 -2.63 17.86
N ASN A 259 -0.63 -3.20 16.90
CA ASN A 259 -1.95 -3.77 17.16
C ASN A 259 -1.83 -5.24 17.61
N THR A 260 -2.60 -5.61 18.63
CA THR A 260 -2.60 -6.96 19.19
C THR A 260 -3.99 -7.35 19.69
N LEU A 261 -4.37 -8.62 19.55
CA LEU A 261 -5.65 -9.11 20.08
C LEU A 261 -5.76 -8.89 21.59
N LEU A 262 -6.97 -8.61 22.08
CA LEU A 262 -7.26 -8.29 23.48
C LEU A 262 -6.73 -9.37 24.46
N GLY A 263 -6.91 -10.66 24.14
CA GLY A 263 -6.40 -11.78 24.93
C GLY A 263 -4.87 -11.87 25.01
N HIS A 264 -4.16 -11.12 24.16
CA HIS A 264 -2.71 -11.04 24.14
C HIS A 264 -2.15 -9.79 24.82
N LEU A 265 -2.99 -8.84 25.27
CA LEU A 265 -2.51 -7.61 25.92
C LEU A 265 -1.89 -7.86 27.29
N ILE A 266 -2.46 -8.78 28.07
CA ILE A 266 -1.91 -9.21 29.37
C ILE A 266 -0.55 -9.88 29.16
N SER A 267 -0.47 -10.78 28.17
CA SER A 267 0.77 -11.43 27.74
C SER A 267 1.81 -10.43 27.20
N LYS A 268 1.43 -9.35 26.51
CA LYS A 268 2.34 -8.24 26.12
C LYS A 268 2.92 -7.55 27.35
N ALA A 269 2.08 -7.25 28.35
CA ALA A 269 2.49 -6.62 29.61
C ALA A 269 3.42 -7.54 30.44
N GLN A 270 3.20 -8.85 30.38
CA GLN A 270 4.02 -9.87 31.04
C GLN A 270 5.28 -10.28 30.23
N ARG A 271 5.51 -9.68 29.05
CA ARG A 271 6.60 -10.03 28.11
C ARG A 271 6.59 -11.49 27.65
N ASP A 272 5.40 -12.05 27.51
CA ASP A 272 5.20 -13.39 26.98
C ASP A 272 5.80 -13.49 25.55
N PRO A 273 6.67 -14.48 25.27
CA PRO A 273 7.29 -14.66 23.95
C PRO A 273 6.28 -14.83 22.81
N THR A 274 5.06 -15.35 23.07
CA THR A 274 4.02 -15.53 22.03
C THR A 274 3.46 -14.23 21.49
N VAL A 275 3.51 -13.16 22.28
CA VAL A 275 2.98 -11.85 21.92
C VAL A 275 4.09 -10.90 21.52
N THR A 276 5.24 -11.04 22.15
CA THR A 276 6.39 -10.18 21.87
C THR A 276 7.08 -10.55 20.55
N ARG A 277 6.98 -11.78 20.04
CA ARG A 277 7.55 -12.15 18.72
C ARG A 277 6.87 -11.52 17.49
N ARG A 278 6.01 -10.51 17.67
CA ARG A 278 5.29 -9.83 16.59
C ARG A 278 6.07 -8.64 16.07
N SER A 279 6.09 -8.49 14.76
CA SER A 279 6.58 -7.29 14.05
C SER A 279 5.41 -6.41 13.60
N SER A 280 5.67 -5.12 13.48
CA SER A 280 4.86 -4.16 12.71
C SER A 280 5.16 -4.31 11.23
#